data_AF-A0A821XQN7-F1
#
_entry.id   AF-A0A821XQN7-F1
#
_cell.length_a   1.000
_cell.length_b   1.000
_cell.length_c   1.000
_cell.angle_alpha   90.00
_cell.angle_beta   90.00
_cell.angle_gamma   90.00
#
_symmetry.space_group_name_H-M   'P 1'
#
loop_
_entity.id
_entity.type
_entity.pdbx_description
1 polymer ?
#
loop_
_entity_poly.entity_id
_entity_poly.type
_entity_poly.pdbx_seq_one_letter_code
_entity_poly.pdbx_strand_id
1 'polypeptide(L)' 'EIGLGKYPFQAETCDPPLAVRPIELVQCIVYETPPILPANRGYSSDFAAFIQQCLSKNSAERPLPANFFENPFLMKFYNH' A
#
# COMPACT_ATOMS: atom_id res chain seq x y z
N GLU A 1 5.52 0.99 -2.33
CA GLU A 1 6.96 0.96 -2.59
C GLU A 1 7.42 2.11 -3.45
N ILE A 2 7.00 2.22 -4.72
CA ILE A 2 7.44 3.27 -5.66
C ILE A 2 7.29 4.69 -5.07
N GLY A 3 6.11 5.06 -4.56
CA GLY A 3 5.94 6.38 -3.93
C GLY A 3 6.84 6.61 -2.70
N LEU A 4 7.16 5.54 -1.97
CA LEU A 4 7.99 5.63 -0.77
C LEU A 4 9.49 5.60 -1.08
N GLY A 5 9.89 5.07 -2.24
CA GLY A 5 11.28 4.74 -2.55
C GLY A 5 11.84 3.58 -1.72
N LYS A 6 10.97 2.90 -0.94
CA LYS A 6 11.32 1.77 -0.09
C LYS A 6 10.18 0.78 0.07
N TYR A 7 10.53 -0.48 0.28
CA TYR A 7 9.57 -1.56 0.52
C TYR A 7 8.96 -1.40 1.93
N PRO A 8 7.63 -1.48 2.10
CA PRO A 8 6.97 -1.11 3.36
C PRO A 8 7.14 -2.12 4.51
N PHE A 9 7.65 -3.33 4.25
CA PHE A 9 7.87 -4.35 5.29
C PHE A 9 9.36 -4.58 5.58
N GLN A 10 10.18 -3.53 5.48
CA GLN A 10 11.58 -3.59 5.89
C GLN A 10 11.70 -3.48 7.41
N ALA A 11 12.53 -4.32 8.03
CA ALA A 11 12.87 -4.18 9.44
C ALA A 11 13.83 -2.99 9.61
N GLU A 12 13.30 -1.83 9.99
CA GLU A 12 14.07 -0.58 10.21
C GLU A 12 15.12 -0.73 11.34
N THR A 13 15.09 -1.82 12.11
CA THR A 13 15.88 -2.01 13.34
C THR A 13 17.07 -2.96 13.21
N CYS A 14 17.33 -3.55 12.04
CA CYS A 14 18.54 -4.37 11.83
C CYS A 14 19.52 -3.65 10.92
N ASP A 15 20.75 -3.48 11.41
CA ASP A 15 21.90 -3.04 10.63
C ASP A 15 22.90 -4.22 10.57
N PRO A 16 23.20 -4.80 9.38
CA PRO A 16 22.62 -4.49 8.07
C PRO A 16 21.14 -4.91 7.99
N PRO A 17 20.34 -4.34 7.07
CA PRO A 17 18.94 -4.69 6.88
C PRO A 17 18.82 -6.17 6.54
N LEU A 18 18.54 -6.98 7.55
CA LEU A 18 18.20 -8.38 7.38
C LEU A 18 16.90 -8.40 6.58
N ALA A 19 16.98 -8.94 5.37
CA ALA A 19 15.79 -9.29 4.63
C ALA A 19 14.93 -10.16 5.55
N VAL A 20 13.74 -9.65 5.90
CA VAL A 20 12.77 -10.39 6.70
C VAL A 20 12.59 -11.74 6.03
N ARG A 21 12.78 -12.84 6.77
CA ARG A 21 12.72 -14.17 6.15
C ARG A 21 11.32 -14.36 5.56
N PRO A 22 11.15 -15.09 4.46
CA PRO A 22 9.86 -15.20 3.79
C PRO A 22 8.69 -15.58 4.71
N ILE A 23 8.91 -16.48 5.67
CA ILE A 23 7.89 -16.90 6.64
C ILE A 23 7.51 -15.76 7.59
N GLU A 24 8.49 -15.02 8.11
CA GLU A 24 8.27 -13.87 9.00
C GLU A 24 7.52 -12.77 8.26
N LEU A 25 7.86 -12.54 6.98
CA LEU A 25 7.18 -11.56 6.13
C LEU A 25 5.71 -11.94 5.92
N VAL A 26 5.43 -13.21 5.63
CA VAL A 26 4.05 -13.69 5.49
C VAL A 26 3.29 -13.51 6.80
N GLN A 27 3.90 -13.79 7.95
CA GLN A 27 3.28 -13.53 9.25
C GLN A 27 2.98 -12.05 9.44
N CYS A 28 3.90 -11.14 9.13
CA CYS A 28 3.64 -9.70 9.17
C CYS A 28 2.50 -9.30 8.21
N ILE A 29 2.50 -9.80 6.98
CA ILE A 29 1.45 -9.52 5.99
C ILE A 29 0.09 -10.05 6.44
N VAL A 30 0.01 -11.12 7.23
CA VAL A 30 -1.27 -11.67 7.69
C VAL A 30 -1.75 -10.93 8.94
N TYR A 31 -0.89 -10.74 9.93
CA TYR A 31 -1.29 -10.34 11.28
C TYR A 31 -1.12 -8.85 11.57
N GLU A 32 -0.17 -8.17 10.95
CA GLU A 32 0.09 -6.75 11.23
C GLU A 32 -0.83 -5.83 10.43
N THR A 33 -0.98 -4.59 10.93
CA THR A 33 -1.74 -3.55 10.24
C THR A 33 -1.11 -3.26 8.87
N PRO A 34 -1.89 -3.15 7.79
CA PRO A 34 -1.36 -2.79 6.47
C PRO A 34 -0.60 -1.47 6.49
N PRO A 35 0.45 -1.32 5.66
CA PRO A 35 1.20 -0.08 5.60
C PRO A 35 0.34 1.06 5.06
N ILE A 36 0.51 2.24 5.64
CA ILE A 36 -0.21 3.47 5.25
C ILE A 36 0.73 4.43 4.52
N LEU A 37 0.20 5.24 3.61
CA LEU A 37 0.98 6.34 3.04
C LEU A 37 1.21 7.43 4.11
N PRO A 38 2.44 7.95 4.23
CA PRO A 38 2.76 8.96 5.24
C PRO A 38 2.20 10.32 4.83
N ALA A 39 1.53 10.99 5.78
CA ALA A 39 0.88 12.29 5.54
C ALA A 39 1.85 13.42 5.15
N ASN A 40 3.12 13.32 5.57
CA ASN A 40 4.14 14.34 5.36
C ASN A 40 4.79 14.34 3.96
N ARG A 41 4.37 13.44 3.05
CA ARG A 41 4.91 13.36 1.67
C ARG A 41 4.06 14.07 0.62
N GLY A 42 3.01 14.80 1.01
CA GLY A 42 2.21 15.60 0.09
C GLY A 42 1.31 14.79 -0.84
N TYR A 43 1.00 13.54 -0.50
CA TYR A 43 0.02 12.76 -1.24
C TYR A 43 -1.38 13.35 -1.09
N SER A 44 -2.13 13.38 -2.19
CA SER A 44 -3.55 13.75 -2.13
C SER A 44 -4.33 12.77 -1.24
N SER A 45 -5.38 13.27 -0.58
CA SER A 45 -6.28 12.45 0.23
C SER A 45 -6.91 11.31 -0.58
N ASP A 46 -7.30 11.59 -1.82
CA ASP A 46 -7.94 10.62 -2.72
C ASP A 46 -6.97 9.47 -3.05
N PHE A 47 -5.70 9.79 -3.31
CA PHE A 47 -4.68 8.77 -3.56
C PHE A 47 -4.41 7.91 -2.32
N ALA A 48 -4.28 8.55 -1.15
CA ALA A 48 -4.06 7.84 0.09
C ALA A 48 -5.22 6.90 0.43
N ALA A 49 -6.46 7.36 0.26
CA ALA A 49 -7.66 6.55 0.45
C ALA A 49 -7.72 5.38 -0.53
N PHE A 50 -7.41 5.61 -1.81
CA PHE A 50 -7.38 4.55 -2.83
C PHE A 50 -6.34 3.47 -2.51
N ILE A 51 -5.11 3.86 -2.15
CA ILE A 51 -4.07 2.92 -1.75
C ILE A 51 -4.48 2.15 -0.49
N GLN A 52 -5.10 2.81 0.49
CA GLN A 52 -5.58 2.14 1.69
C GLN A 52 -6.66 1.09 1.37
N GLN A 53 -7.55 1.38 0.42
CA GLN A 53 -8.57 0.43 -0.02
C GLN A 53 -7.93 -0.80 -0.70
N CYS A 54 -6.93 -0.59 -1.56
CA CYS A 54 -6.16 -1.68 -2.19
C CYS A 54 -5.44 -2.58 -1.17
N LEU A 55 -5.01 -2.00 -0.03
CA LEU A 55 -4.29 -2.70 1.02
C LEU A 55 -5.19 -3.27 2.12
N SER A 56 -6.52 -3.21 1.97
CA SER A 56 -7.44 -3.79 2.97
C SER A 56 -7.23 -5.29 3.12
N LYS A 57 -7.15 -5.74 4.39
CA LYS A 57 -7.10 -7.17 4.75
C LYS A 57 -8.40 -7.88 4.37
N ASN A 58 -9.52 -7.17 4.42
CA ASN A 58 -10.80 -7.69 4.00
C ASN A 58 -10.83 -7.72 2.46
N SER A 59 -10.79 -8.92 1.88
CA SER A 59 -10.80 -9.09 0.43
C SER A 59 -12.04 -8.51 -0.25
N ALA A 60 -13.17 -8.46 0.45
CA ALA A 60 -14.42 -7.91 -0.08
C ALA A 60 -14.37 -6.38 -0.24
N GLU A 61 -13.49 -5.68 0.49
CA GLU A 61 -13.33 -4.23 0.41
C GLU A 61 -12.33 -3.79 -0.66
N ARG A 62 -11.47 -4.72 -1.11
CA ARG A 62 -10.46 -4.42 -2.13
C ARG A 62 -11.15 -4.17 -3.48
N PRO A 63 -10.80 -3.07 -4.18
CA PRO A 63 -11.41 -2.78 -5.46
C PRO A 63 -11.01 -3.84 -6.48
N LEU A 64 -11.99 -4.32 -7.26
CA LEU A 64 -11.73 -5.21 -8.39
C LEU A 64 -11.14 -4.40 -9.55
N PRO A 65 -10.22 -4.98 -10.36
CA PRO A 65 -9.67 -4.29 -11.52
C PRO A 65 -10.73 -3.76 -12.49
N ALA A 66 -11.84 -4.47 -12.65
CA ALA A 66 -12.97 -4.02 -13.48
C ALA A 66 -13.54 -2.66 -13.02
N ASN A 67 -13.47 -2.37 -11.73
CA ASN A 67 -14.04 -1.16 -11.12
C ASN A 67 -13.02 0.00 -11.12
N PHE A 68 -11.79 -0.21 -11.59
CA PHE A 68 -10.76 0.83 -11.56
C PHE A 68 -11.10 1.99 -12.49
N PHE A 69 -11.78 1.70 -13.61
CA PHE A 69 -12.27 2.71 -14.54
C PHE A 69 -13.46 3.52 -13.99
N GLU A 70 -14.04 3.12 -12.87
CA GLU A 70 -15.09 3.89 -12.19
C GLU A 70 -14.52 4.74 -11.05
N ASN A 71 -13.26 4.50 -10.67
CA ASN A 71 -12.65 5.17 -9.53
C ASN A 71 -12.35 6.65 -9.87
N PRO A 72 -12.90 7.62 -9.11
CA PRO A 72 -12.72 9.04 -9.41
C PRO A 72 -11.27 9.50 -9.40
N PHE A 73 -10.40 8.89 -8.58
CA PHE A 73 -8.97 9.21 -8.57
C PHE A 73 -8.31 8.76 -9.87
N LEU A 74 -8.54 7.51 -10.31
CA LEU A 74 -7.90 6.98 -11.52
C LEU A 74 -8.40 7.69 -12.79
N MET A 75 -9.68 8.03 -12.86
CA MET A 75 -10.26 8.75 -14.01
C MET A 75 -9.66 10.14 -14.21
N LYS A 76 -9.14 10.78 -13.16
CA LYS A 76 -8.39 12.06 -13.28
C LYS A 76 -7.11 11.90 -14.09
N PHE A 77 -6.48 10.72 -14.07
CA PHE A 77 -5.21 10.47 -14.77
C PHE A 77 -5.38 9.72 -16.09
N TYR A 78 -6.51 9.04 -16.30
CA TYR A 78 -6.78 8.31 -17.55
C TYR A 78 -7.11 9.23 -18.73
N ASN A 79 -7.73 10.38 -18.48
CA ASN A 79 -8.16 11.32 -19.52
C ASN A 79 -7.07 12.35 -19.93
N HIS A 80 -5.82 12.07 -19.57
CA HIS A 80 -4.63 12.86 -19.87
C HIS A 80 -3.59 12.00 -20.58
#